data_AF-T0ZZM3-F1
#
_entry.id   AF-T0ZZM3-F1
#
_cell.length_a   1.000
_cell.length_b   1.000
_cell.length_c   1.000
_cell.angle_alpha   90.00
_cell.angle_beta   90.00
_cell.angle_gamma   90.00
#
_symmetry.space_group_name_H-M   'P 1'
#
loop_
_entity.id
_entity.type
_entity.pdbx_description
1 polymer ?
#
loop_
_entity_poly.entity_id
_entity_poly.type
_entity_poly.pdbx_seq_one_letter_code
_entity_poly.pdbx_strand_id
1 'polypeptide(L)'
;MRMGVTDDLKLLLNAVKVLESRYLLKDELGNVIETPRELFHRVAYNVGIIEYIYEFMKNTSHNGSRLTLGELQESTLRRGFGNLRKEGYVKDSFESFMEKAGSLTADVAKYIEKFEKVMDDLDFVPNSPTLMN
;
A
#
# COMPACT_ATOMS: atom_id res chain seq x y z
N MET A 1 -18.28 9.31 -26.50
CA MET A 1 -17.03 8.81 -27.10
C MET A 1 -16.64 7.58 -26.30
N ARG A 2 -16.50 6.39 -26.93
CA ARG A 2 -16.11 5.15 -26.23
C ARG A 2 -14.61 5.25 -25.90
N MET A 3 -14.26 5.69 -24.70
CA MET A 3 -12.91 5.51 -24.15
C MET A 3 -12.98 4.33 -23.20
N GLY A 4 -12.16 3.30 -23.44
CA GLY A 4 -12.11 2.08 -22.64
C GLY A 4 -11.44 2.26 -21.27
N VAL A 5 -11.03 3.48 -20.93
CA VAL A 5 -10.37 3.85 -19.68
C VAL A 5 -10.98 5.14 -19.15
N THR A 6 -11.30 5.17 -17.87
CA THR A 6 -11.77 6.37 -17.17
C THR A 6 -10.57 7.28 -16.88
N ASP A 7 -10.58 8.51 -17.40
CA ASP A 7 -9.60 9.54 -17.03
C ASP A 7 -10.10 10.31 -15.79
N ASP A 8 -9.60 9.91 -14.63
CA ASP A 8 -9.96 10.41 -13.30
C ASP A 8 -8.88 11.30 -12.65
N LEU A 9 -7.82 11.60 -13.42
CA LEU A 9 -6.73 12.50 -13.05
C LEU A 9 -6.58 13.69 -14.01
N LYS A 10 -7.51 13.86 -14.97
CA LYS A 10 -7.48 14.90 -16.01
C LYS A 10 -6.15 14.92 -16.77
N LEU A 11 -5.60 13.74 -17.02
CA LEU A 11 -4.32 13.61 -17.71
C LEU A 11 -4.47 13.97 -19.18
N LEU A 12 -3.35 14.37 -19.80
CA LEU A 12 -3.35 14.53 -21.26
C LEU A 12 -3.68 13.19 -21.93
N LEU A 13 -4.46 13.22 -23.00
CA LEU A 13 -4.92 12.03 -23.72
C LEU A 13 -3.78 11.05 -24.08
N ASN A 14 -2.61 11.58 -24.46
CA ASN A 14 -1.45 10.76 -24.79
C ASN A 14 -0.87 10.04 -23.56
N ALA A 15 -0.90 10.68 -22.39
CA ALA A 15 -0.47 10.06 -21.14
C ALA A 15 -1.42 8.92 -20.77
N VAL A 16 -2.74 9.13 -20.86
CA VAL A 16 -3.74 8.08 -20.61
C VAL A 16 -3.53 6.87 -21.54
N LYS A 17 -3.28 7.10 -22.84
CA LYS A 17 -2.99 6.02 -23.80
C LYS A 17 -1.71 5.24 -23.47
N VAL A 18 -0.68 5.93 -22.97
CA VAL A 18 0.57 5.28 -22.56
C VAL A 18 0.35 4.45 -21.29
N LEU A 19 -0.40 4.96 -20.32
CA LEU A 19 -0.81 4.24 -19.12
C LEU A 19 -1.59 2.97 -19.48
N GLU A 20 -2.62 3.11 -20.30
CA GLU A 20 -3.42 2.00 -20.83
C GLU A 20 -2.59 0.93 -21.55
N SER A 21 -1.63 1.35 -22.37
CA SER A 21 -0.84 0.41 -23.15
C SER A 21 0.12 -0.41 -22.30
N ARG A 22 0.62 0.11 -21.18
CA ARG A 22 1.82 -0.41 -20.51
C ARG A 22 1.71 -0.67 -19.02
N TYR A 23 0.89 0.08 -18.30
CA TYR A 23 0.95 0.16 -16.84
C TYR A 23 -0.36 -0.21 -16.15
N LEU A 24 -1.51 0.10 -16.76
CA LEU A 24 -2.81 -0.28 -16.19
C LEU A 24 -3.00 -1.80 -16.26
N LEU A 25 -3.46 -2.37 -15.15
CA LEU A 25 -3.81 -3.79 -15.08
C LEU A 25 -4.90 -4.15 -16.09
N LYS A 26 -4.80 -5.38 -16.60
CA LYS A 26 -5.73 -5.95 -17.56
C LYS A 26 -6.23 -7.30 -17.08
N ASP A 27 -7.46 -7.63 -17.44
CA ASP A 27 -8.00 -8.97 -17.25
C ASP A 27 -7.38 -9.98 -18.25
N GLU A 28 -7.77 -11.25 -18.14
CA GLU A 28 -7.32 -12.34 -19.02
C GLU A 28 -7.71 -12.13 -20.49
N LEU A 29 -8.72 -11.30 -20.75
CA LEU A 29 -9.20 -10.96 -22.10
C LEU A 29 -8.50 -9.72 -22.66
N GLY A 30 -7.61 -9.09 -21.88
CA GLY A 30 -6.87 -7.88 -22.25
C GLY A 30 -7.64 -6.58 -22.04
N ASN A 31 -8.80 -6.60 -21.38
CA ASN A 31 -9.54 -5.39 -21.05
C ASN A 31 -8.88 -4.69 -19.86
N VAL A 32 -8.81 -3.37 -19.91
CA VAL A 32 -8.27 -2.56 -18.81
C VAL A 32 -9.25 -2.59 -17.65
N ILE A 33 -8.74 -2.93 -16.46
CA ILE A 33 -9.53 -3.07 -15.23
C ILE A 33 -9.08 -2.12 -14.12
N GLU A 34 -8.12 -1.25 -14.41
CA GLU A 34 -7.53 -0.29 -13.47
C GLU A 34 -7.56 1.11 -14.09
N THR A 35 -7.91 2.14 -13.32
CA THR A 35 -7.82 3.55 -13.73
C THR A 35 -6.43 4.14 -13.42
N PRO A 36 -6.05 5.29 -14.03
CA PRO A 36 -4.83 6.00 -13.65
C PRO A 36 -4.72 6.31 -12.15
N ARG A 37 -5.82 6.69 -11.48
CA ARG A 37 -5.85 6.88 -10.03
C ARG A 37 -5.62 5.58 -9.27
N GLU A 38 -6.24 4.48 -9.69
CA GLU A 38 -6.06 3.18 -9.04
C GLU A 38 -4.62 2.66 -9.20
N LEU A 39 -3.99 2.91 -10.35
CA LEU A 39 -2.55 2.66 -10.55
C LEU A 39 -1.71 3.46 -9.54
N PHE A 40 -1.98 4.76 -9.38
CA PHE A 40 -1.24 5.59 -8.42
C PHE A 40 -1.49 5.14 -6.97
N HIS A 41 -2.71 4.75 -6.62
CA HIS A 41 -3.04 4.16 -5.32
C HIS A 41 -2.23 2.87 -5.07
N ARG A 42 -2.21 1.94 -6.03
CA ARG A 42 -1.45 0.69 -5.92
C ARG A 42 0.05 0.94 -5.70
N VAL A 43 0.61 1.90 -6.44
CA VAL A 43 2.02 2.26 -6.31
C VAL A 43 2.30 2.92 -4.97
N ALA A 44 1.45 3.86 -4.54
CA ALA A 44 1.56 4.53 -3.24
C ALA A 44 1.44 3.54 -2.08
N TYR A 45 0.56 2.56 -2.19
CA TYR A 45 0.37 1.50 -1.21
C TYR A 45 1.68 0.72 -0.99
N ASN A 46 2.29 0.24 -2.08
CA ASN A 46 3.55 -0.51 -2.01
C ASN A 46 4.70 0.33 -1.45
N VAL A 47 4.87 1.56 -1.96
CA VAL A 47 5.95 2.45 -1.52
C VAL A 47 5.75 2.91 -0.08
N GLY A 48 4.52 3.26 0.30
CA GLY A 48 4.18 3.72 1.65
C GLY A 48 4.41 2.67 2.73
N ILE A 49 4.12 1.39 2.43
CA ILE A 49 4.46 0.29 3.34
C ILE A 49 5.97 0.17 3.51
N ILE A 50 6.73 0.17 2.42
CA ILE A 50 8.20 0.03 2.49
C ILE A 50 8.83 1.20 3.23
N GLU A 51 8.39 2.44 2.96
CA GLU A 51 8.86 3.64 3.65
C GLU A 51 8.58 3.56 5.16
N TYR A 52 7.37 3.14 5.53
CA TYR A 52 7.04 2.91 6.93
C TYR A 52 7.95 1.85 7.55
N ILE A 53 8.17 0.70 6.88
CA ILE A 53 9.07 -0.36 7.38
C ILE A 53 10.48 0.20 7.60
N TYR A 54 10.98 0.98 6.65
CA TYR A 54 12.30 1.58 6.70
C TYR A 54 12.44 2.54 7.89
N GLU A 55 11.54 3.52 8.02
CA GLU A 55 11.55 4.48 9.13
C GLU A 55 11.31 3.77 10.46
N PHE A 56 10.45 2.76 10.50
CA PHE A 56 10.25 1.91 11.67
C PHE A 56 11.55 1.20 12.09
N MET A 57 12.27 0.56 11.16
CA MET A 57 13.54 -0.14 11.44
C MET A 57 14.64 0.83 11.91
N LYS A 58 14.71 2.01 11.30
CA LYS A 58 15.62 3.09 11.68
C LYS A 58 15.36 3.59 13.10
N ASN A 59 14.09 3.82 13.45
CA ASN A 59 13.67 4.25 14.79
C ASN A 59 13.79 3.12 15.83
N THR A 60 13.68 1.86 15.40
CA THR A 60 13.85 0.66 16.25
C THR A 60 15.29 0.46 16.73
N SER A 61 16.27 1.12 16.12
CA SER A 61 17.62 1.20 16.71
C SER A 61 17.61 1.90 18.10
N HIS A 62 16.51 2.54 18.51
CA HIS A 62 16.32 3.12 19.84
C HIS A 62 15.09 2.63 20.64
N ASN A 63 14.10 1.93 20.06
CA ASN A 63 13.13 1.10 20.80
C ASN A 63 12.18 0.39 19.81
N GLY A 64 12.04 -0.93 19.88
CA GLY A 64 11.27 -1.70 18.90
C GLY A 64 9.77 -1.79 19.15
N SER A 65 8.95 -1.84 18.08
CA SER A 65 7.61 -2.50 17.99
C SER A 65 6.95 -2.46 16.59
N ARG A 66 6.76 -3.63 15.97
CA ARG A 66 6.50 -3.97 14.53
C ARG A 66 5.06 -3.84 13.96
N LEU A 67 5.03 -3.66 12.62
CA LEU A 67 4.00 -3.48 11.55
C LEU A 67 2.67 -4.29 11.46
N THR A 68 1.70 -3.70 10.73
CA THR A 68 0.39 -4.26 10.31
C THR A 68 0.15 -4.24 8.80
N LEU A 69 -0.51 -5.28 8.30
CA LEU A 69 -0.98 -5.45 6.92
C LEU A 69 -2.44 -5.96 6.91
N GLY A 70 -3.35 -5.09 6.49
CA GLY A 70 -4.54 -5.41 5.68
C GLY A 70 -5.59 -6.37 6.23
N GLU A 71 -5.38 -7.68 6.13
CA GLU A 71 -6.47 -8.67 6.21
C GLU A 71 -6.00 -10.02 6.76
N LEU A 72 -5.08 -10.00 7.73
CA LEU A 72 -4.71 -11.24 8.41
C LEU A 72 -5.91 -11.64 9.28
N GLN A 73 -6.81 -12.46 8.72
CA GLN A 73 -8.06 -12.94 9.30
C GLN A 73 -7.94 -13.06 10.82
N GLU A 74 -8.87 -12.47 11.58
CA GLU A 74 -8.77 -12.37 13.04
C GLU A 74 -8.43 -13.72 13.71
N SER A 75 -8.92 -14.82 13.15
CA SER A 75 -8.57 -16.19 13.58
C SER A 75 -7.11 -16.57 13.33
N THR A 76 -6.53 -16.17 12.19
CA THR A 76 -5.11 -16.33 11.85
C THR A 76 -4.22 -15.44 12.71
N LEU A 77 -4.63 -14.19 12.97
CA LEU A 77 -3.92 -13.31 13.92
C LEU A 77 -3.97 -13.86 15.34
N ARG A 78 -5.14 -14.31 15.80
CA ARG A 78 -5.30 -14.94 17.12
C ARG A 78 -4.46 -16.21 17.24
N ARG A 79 -4.40 -17.03 16.17
CA ARG A 79 -3.58 -18.25 16.15
C ARG A 79 -2.08 -17.92 16.14
N GLY A 80 -1.65 -16.97 15.32
CA GLY A 80 -0.28 -16.47 15.27
C GLY A 80 0.15 -15.86 16.61
N PHE A 81 -0.69 -15.02 17.20
CA PHE A 81 -0.49 -14.43 18.52
C PHE A 81 -0.39 -15.49 19.62
N GLY A 82 -1.26 -16.52 19.59
CA GLY A 82 -1.19 -17.64 20.52
C GLY A 82 0.15 -18.38 20.47
N ASN A 83 0.71 -18.57 19.27
CA ASN A 83 2.03 -19.16 19.09
C ASN A 83 3.14 -18.24 19.62
N LEU A 84 3.11 -16.95 19.29
CA LEU A 84 4.09 -15.96 19.76
C LEU A 84 4.09 -15.80 21.29
N ARG A 85 2.93 -15.90 21.93
CA ARG A 85 2.80 -15.88 23.39
C ARG A 85 3.34 -17.16 24.04
N LYS A 86 3.08 -18.32 23.43
CA LYS A 86 3.64 -19.62 23.87
C LYS A 86 5.16 -19.63 23.81
N GLU A 87 5.74 -19.02 22.79
CA GLU A 87 7.19 -18.92 22.62
C GLU A 87 7.81 -17.77 23.44
N GLY A 88 7.00 -17.00 24.19
CA GLY A 88 7.47 -15.98 25.13
C GLY A 88 7.86 -14.64 24.52
N TYR A 89 7.67 -14.47 23.20
CA TYR A 89 7.96 -13.22 22.49
C TYR A 89 6.97 -12.10 22.82
N VAL A 90 5.75 -12.46 23.24
CA VAL A 90 4.71 -11.49 23.61
C VAL A 90 4.12 -11.88 24.96
N LYS A 91 4.06 -10.91 25.89
CA LYS A 91 3.48 -11.08 27.23
C LYS A 91 2.13 -10.36 27.42
N ASP A 92 1.84 -9.39 26.57
CA ASP A 92 0.62 -8.57 26.61
C ASP A 92 -0.62 -9.37 26.16
N SER A 93 -1.81 -8.78 26.30
CA SER A 93 -3.07 -9.32 25.77
C SER A 93 -3.17 -9.14 24.25
N PHE A 94 -4.01 -9.97 23.62
CA PHE A 94 -4.28 -9.85 22.17
C PHE A 94 -4.88 -8.47 21.84
N GLU A 95 -5.69 -7.94 22.74
CA GLU A 95 -6.33 -6.63 22.61
C GLU A 95 -5.29 -5.50 22.62
N SER A 96 -4.29 -5.54 23.51
CA SER A 96 -3.19 -4.57 23.53
C SER A 96 -2.25 -4.72 22.33
N PHE A 97 -2.05 -5.95 21.85
CA PHE A 97 -1.34 -6.21 20.59
C PHE A 97 -2.09 -5.61 19.39
N MET A 98 -3.42 -5.77 19.33
CA MET A 98 -4.28 -5.21 18.29
C MET A 98 -4.37 -3.68 18.35
N GLU A 99 -4.32 -3.09 19.54
CA GLU A 99 -4.27 -1.63 19.73
C GLU A 99 -2.96 -1.04 19.17
N LYS A 100 -1.82 -1.67 19.49
CA LYS A 100 -0.51 -1.30 18.91
C LYS A 100 -0.49 -1.49 17.40
N ALA A 101 -1.11 -2.56 16.91
CA ALA A 101 -1.33 -2.81 15.49
C ALA A 101 -2.32 -1.83 14.82
N GLY A 102 -3.31 -1.29 15.53
CA GLY A 102 -4.23 -0.28 14.99
C GLY A 102 -3.55 1.07 14.74
N SER A 103 -2.60 1.46 15.59
CA SER A 103 -1.82 2.70 15.38
C SER A 103 -0.97 2.67 14.11
N LEU A 104 -0.66 1.47 13.68
CA LEU A 104 0.33 1.13 12.67
C LEU A 104 -0.28 1.09 11.27
N THR A 105 -1.54 0.66 11.17
CA THR A 105 -2.34 0.85 9.96
C THR A 105 -2.58 2.34 9.72
N ALA A 106 -2.86 3.11 10.77
CA ALA A 106 -3.05 4.56 10.67
C ALA A 106 -1.77 5.29 10.25
N ASP A 107 -0.59 4.89 10.76
CA ASP A 107 0.66 5.52 10.36
C ASP A 107 1.10 5.12 8.95
N VAL A 108 0.92 3.86 8.54
CA VAL A 108 1.15 3.44 7.15
C VAL A 108 0.22 4.22 6.20
N ALA A 109 -1.05 4.40 6.56
CA ALA A 109 -2.01 5.17 5.76
C ALA A 109 -1.52 6.61 5.50
N LYS A 110 -0.89 7.27 6.48
CA LYS A 110 -0.29 8.61 6.28
C LYS A 110 0.80 8.62 5.21
N TYR A 111 1.64 7.59 5.15
CA TYR A 111 2.67 7.48 4.11
C TYR A 111 2.04 7.23 2.74
N ILE A 112 1.03 6.36 2.67
CA ILE A 112 0.30 6.07 1.43
C ILE A 112 -0.35 7.36 0.89
N GLU A 113 -1.16 8.04 1.72
CA GLU A 113 -1.84 9.29 1.34
C GLU A 113 -0.83 10.37 0.88
N LYS A 114 0.34 10.44 1.52
CA LYS A 114 1.41 11.35 1.12
C LYS A 114 1.93 11.01 -0.29
N PHE A 115 2.21 9.74 -0.58
CA PHE A 115 2.70 9.34 -1.90
C PHE A 115 1.63 9.50 -2.98
N GLU A 116 0.38 9.14 -2.68
CA GLU A 116 -0.75 9.36 -3.59
C GLU A 116 -0.89 10.83 -3.96
N LYS A 117 -0.89 11.72 -2.97
CA LYS A 117 -1.05 13.15 -3.21
C LYS A 117 0.02 13.71 -4.14
N VAL A 118 1.28 13.35 -3.93
CA VAL A 118 2.38 13.84 -4.76
C VAL A 118 2.30 13.29 -6.19
N MET A 119 1.76 12.07 -6.38
CA MET A 119 1.52 11.50 -7.71
C MET A 119 0.29 12.12 -8.40
N ASP A 120 -0.80 12.34 -7.66
CA ASP A 120 -2.01 13.01 -8.15
C ASP A 120 -1.72 14.45 -8.60
N ASP A 121 -0.87 15.17 -7.86
CA ASP A 121 -0.42 16.52 -8.19
C ASP A 121 0.66 16.53 -9.30
N LEU A 122 1.13 15.35 -9.74
CA LEU A 122 2.19 15.15 -10.74
C LEU A 122 3.56 15.76 -10.37
N ASP A 123 3.75 16.10 -9.09
CA ASP A 123 5.01 16.60 -8.54
C ASP A 123 6.10 15.51 -8.55
N PHE A 124 5.68 14.25 -8.46
CA PHE A 124 6.55 13.08 -8.58
C PHE A 124 5.79 11.93 -9.23
N VAL A 125 6.39 11.30 -10.23
CA VAL A 125 5.93 10.02 -10.78
C VAL A 125 7.12 9.08 -10.80
N PRO A 126 7.01 7.87 -10.21
CA PRO A 126 8.12 6.94 -10.17
C PRO A 126 8.44 6.38 -11.56
N ASN A 127 9.59 5.74 -11.68
CA ASN A 127 10.07 5.24 -12.96
C ASN A 127 9.19 4.09 -13.51
N SER A 128 9.39 3.75 -14.79
CA SER A 128 8.61 2.72 -15.48
C SER A 128 8.58 1.36 -14.74
N PRO A 129 9.71 0.80 -14.24
CA PRO A 129 9.66 -0.45 -13.48
C PRO A 129 8.77 -0.43 -12.24
N THR A 130 8.73 0.69 -11.52
CA THR A 130 7.93 0.84 -10.29
C THR A 130 6.44 1.00 -10.58
N LEU A 131 6.06 1.55 -11.74
CA LEU A 131 4.65 1.59 -12.15
C LEU A 131 4.11 0.22 -12.60
N MET A 132 5.02 -0.68 -13.02
CA MET A 132 4.68 -1.94 -13.66
C MET A 132 4.58 -3.14 -12.69
N ASN A 133 5.34 -3.12 -11.59
CA ASN A 133 5.48 -4.23 -10.63
C ASN A 133 5.07 -3.83 -9.21
#